data_AF-A0AAP4Q7F7-F1
#
_entry.id   AF-A0AAP4Q7F7-F1
#
_cell.length_a   1.000
_cell.length_b   1.000
_cell.length_c   1.000
_cell.angle_alpha   90.00
_cell.angle_beta   90.00
_cell.angle_gamma   90.00
#
_symmetry.space_group_name_H-M   'P 1'
#
loop_
_entity.id
_entity.type
_entity.pdbx_description
1 polymer ?
#
loop_
_entity_poly.entity_id
_entity_poly.type
_entity_poly.pdbx_seq_one_letter_code
_entity_poly.pdbx_strand_id
1 'polypeptide(L)'
;MAIFIIILVIAIIGIGGLFVIKQFSSQNKEQSLSSLLITTGLSLVVSAFGSPWDKPLQTLSILKNSETAKESIAITKEMSEPNVLQLIVGALLFVAGIYFWRYIKNRIFILNINGYFDKRIEGHNRDLGLGTFEFKEREIDFIQTYKKGINPTTTKDIANMLKEKITSFKDESKEFKRGYTGIAPIPFVALAGTYLQREKIDHYFEFDKIETEKFYELKEGNGYSALEVKTDLNHLNPNAIEVVLSISVTKEIKDAQLTQFEGVDVVKLAVDTPDDNKIRYTNQLKDYVKTIMDTIEEIGATKVHLVCSSQSCLALEIGKRIENYRMAQVICYFFDMHTPKKYPWGIVLNGDEKGKYIQA
;
A
#
# COMPACT_ATOMS: atom_id res chain seq x y z
N MET A 1 -1.19 13.22 46.60
CA MET A 1 -2.29 13.14 45.60
C MET A 1 -2.31 14.36 44.69
N ALA A 2 -2.38 15.59 45.22
CA ALA A 2 -2.40 16.83 44.41
C ALA A 2 -1.18 17.01 43.47
N ILE A 3 0.05 16.78 43.95
CA ILE A 3 1.27 16.89 43.14
C ILE A 3 1.26 15.91 41.94
N PHE A 4 0.76 14.69 42.15
CA PHE A 4 0.67 13.68 41.10
C PHE A 4 -0.35 14.08 40.01
N ILE A 5 -1.48 14.66 40.41
CA ILE A 5 -2.49 15.18 39.48
C ILE A 5 -1.92 16.35 38.67
N ILE A 6 -1.18 17.26 39.30
CA ILE A 6 -0.52 18.39 38.62
C ILE A 6 0.51 17.89 37.58
N ILE A 7 1.34 16.91 37.94
CA ILE A 7 2.32 16.31 37.01
C ILE A 7 1.61 15.64 35.83
N LEU A 8 0.53 14.89 36.08
CA LEU A 8 -0.27 14.24 35.04
C LEU A 8 -0.87 15.27 34.07
N VAL A 9 -1.40 16.37 34.59
CA VAL A 9 -1.99 17.45 33.79
C VAL A 9 -0.95 18.16 32.94
N ILE A 10 0.23 18.47 33.52
CA ILE A 10 1.34 19.06 32.76
C ILE A 10 1.78 18.12 31.64
N ALA A 11 1.84 16.80 31.89
CA ALA A 11 2.17 15.81 30.88
C ALA A 11 1.11 15.77 29.76
N ILE A 12 -0.19 15.76 30.10
CA ILE A 12 -1.30 15.78 29.13
C ILE A 12 -1.25 17.05 28.27
N ILE A 13 -1.03 18.22 28.89
CA ILE A 13 -0.91 19.51 28.20
C ILE A 13 0.32 19.52 27.27
N GLY A 14 1.48 19.07 27.75
CA GLY A 14 2.70 19.01 26.95
C GLY A 14 2.57 18.08 25.74
N ILE A 15 2.03 16.88 25.93
CA ILE A 15 1.78 15.91 24.85
C ILE A 15 0.72 16.44 23.88
N GLY A 16 -0.36 17.04 24.39
CA GLY A 16 -1.41 17.64 23.59
C GLY A 16 -0.92 18.82 22.75
N GLY A 17 -0.07 19.69 23.30
CA GLY A 17 0.54 20.81 22.57
C GLY A 17 1.42 20.34 21.41
N LEU A 18 2.27 19.32 21.63
CA LEU A 18 3.06 18.71 20.57
C LEU A 18 2.19 18.09 19.48
N PHE A 19 1.05 17.50 19.86
CA PHE A 19 0.10 16.92 18.92
C PHE A 19 -0.57 17.98 18.02
N VAL A 20 -1.03 19.09 18.61
CA VAL A 20 -1.64 20.20 17.87
C VAL A 20 -0.67 20.81 16.87
N ILE A 21 0.59 21.04 17.28
CA ILE A 21 1.65 21.54 16.38
C ILE A 21 1.87 20.58 15.21
N LYS A 22 1.96 19.28 15.48
CA LYS A 22 2.16 18.26 14.45
C LYS A 22 0.98 18.16 13.48
N GLN A 23 -0.24 18.35 13.97
CA GLN A 23 -1.45 18.27 13.16
C GLN A 23 -1.63 19.48 12.24
N PHE A 24 -1.26 20.69 12.67
CA PHE A 24 -1.25 21.86 11.76
C PHE A 24 -0.35 21.65 10.54
N SER A 25 0.62 20.72 10.63
CA SER A 25 1.46 20.31 9.51
C SER A 25 0.83 19.22 8.62
N SER A 26 -0.23 18.51 9.02
CA SER A 26 -0.82 17.41 8.26
C SER A 26 -2.32 17.63 7.98
N GLN A 27 -2.66 18.05 6.76
CA GLN A 27 -4.02 18.38 6.32
C GLN A 27 -4.94 17.17 6.01
N ASN A 28 -4.99 16.15 6.89
CA ASN A 28 -5.82 14.96 6.64
C ASN A 28 -7.20 15.06 7.30
N LYS A 29 -8.26 15.15 6.47
CA LYS A 29 -9.67 15.24 6.92
C LYS A 29 -10.13 14.07 7.81
N GLU A 30 -9.61 12.86 7.62
CA GLU A 30 -9.94 11.68 8.45
C GLU A 30 -9.35 11.76 9.88
N GLN A 31 -8.29 12.57 10.09
CA GLN A 31 -7.75 12.84 11.43
C GLN A 31 -8.58 13.87 12.22
N SER A 32 -9.62 14.45 11.58
CA SER A 32 -10.47 15.48 12.19
C SER A 32 -11.19 14.95 13.45
N LEU A 33 -11.72 13.73 13.44
CA LEU A 33 -12.42 13.19 14.62
C LEU A 33 -11.47 12.92 15.79
N SER A 34 -10.32 12.26 15.54
CA SER A 34 -9.31 12.03 16.57
C SER A 34 -8.75 13.36 17.12
N SER A 35 -8.57 14.34 16.24
CA SER A 35 -8.17 15.68 16.61
C SER A 35 -9.19 16.36 17.50
N LEU A 36 -10.47 16.34 17.11
CA LEU A 36 -11.57 16.91 17.88
C LEU A 36 -11.63 16.29 19.28
N LEU A 37 -11.46 14.97 19.40
CA LEU A 37 -11.41 14.29 20.70
C LEU A 37 -10.20 14.73 21.55
N ILE A 38 -9.01 14.82 20.94
CA ILE A 38 -7.79 15.26 21.62
C ILE A 38 -7.90 16.72 22.06
N THR A 39 -8.33 17.62 21.17
CA THR A 39 -8.43 19.06 21.45
C THR A 39 -9.54 19.38 22.44
N THR A 40 -10.70 18.73 22.31
CA THR A 40 -11.81 18.86 23.28
C THR A 40 -11.42 18.29 24.64
N GLY A 41 -10.78 17.11 24.65
CA GLY A 41 -10.28 16.50 25.88
C GLY A 41 -9.25 17.38 26.58
N LEU A 42 -8.29 17.92 25.84
CA LEU A 42 -7.28 18.85 26.36
C LEU A 42 -7.92 20.15 26.88
N SER A 43 -8.88 20.72 26.14
CA SER A 43 -9.59 21.93 26.54
C SER A 43 -10.32 21.74 27.87
N LEU A 44 -11.02 20.60 28.06
CA LEU A 44 -11.69 20.27 29.30
C LEU A 44 -10.72 20.08 30.48
N VAL A 45 -9.56 19.48 30.24
CA VAL A 45 -8.53 19.33 31.28
C VAL A 45 -7.98 20.70 31.70
N VAL A 46 -7.73 21.61 30.75
CA VAL A 46 -7.24 22.95 31.05
C VAL A 46 -8.33 23.79 31.74
N SER A 47 -9.57 23.76 31.25
CA SER A 47 -10.68 24.54 31.83
C SER A 47 -11.06 24.06 33.23
N ALA A 48 -10.77 22.81 33.58
CA ALA A 48 -11.06 22.28 34.91
C ALA A 48 -10.31 22.98 36.03
N PHE A 49 -9.22 23.70 35.73
CA PHE A 49 -8.47 24.53 36.69
C PHE A 49 -8.93 26.00 36.71
N GLY A 50 -10.07 26.30 36.09
CA GLY A 50 -10.62 27.64 35.93
C GLY A 50 -10.19 28.34 34.64
N SER A 51 -10.96 29.34 34.24
CA SER A 51 -10.65 30.22 33.13
C SER A 51 -9.59 31.25 33.53
N PRO A 52 -8.70 31.68 32.62
CA PRO A 52 -7.86 32.86 32.84
C PRO A 52 -8.66 34.11 33.26
N TRP A 53 -9.95 34.15 32.91
CA TRP A 53 -10.90 35.22 33.25
C TRP A 53 -11.47 35.14 34.67
N ASP A 54 -11.34 34.01 35.34
CA ASP A 54 -11.85 33.84 36.70
C ASP A 54 -10.96 34.57 37.72
N LYS A 55 -9.66 34.76 37.42
CA LYS A 55 -8.72 35.48 38.29
C LYS A 55 -9.06 36.97 38.51
N PRO A 56 -9.41 37.76 37.47
CA PRO A 56 -9.91 39.12 37.65
C PRO A 56 -11.22 39.19 38.46
N LEU A 57 -12.17 38.30 38.18
CA LEU A 57 -13.47 38.24 38.88
C LEU A 57 -13.32 37.81 40.35
N GLN A 58 -12.40 36.88 40.62
CA GLN A 58 -12.01 36.45 41.96
C GLN A 58 -11.33 37.58 42.73
N THR A 59 -10.47 38.36 42.06
CA THR A 59 -9.86 39.55 42.67
C THR A 59 -10.92 40.60 43.02
N LEU A 60 -11.88 40.85 42.12
CA LEU A 60 -13.01 41.76 42.35
C LEU A 60 -13.96 41.29 43.45
N SER A 61 -14.25 39.99 43.54
CA SER A 61 -15.15 39.44 44.57
C SER A 61 -14.51 39.46 45.96
N ILE A 62 -13.21 39.20 46.06
CA ILE A 62 -12.43 39.33 47.30
C ILE A 62 -12.40 40.81 47.74
N LEU A 63 -12.20 41.75 46.81
CA LEU A 63 -12.21 43.19 47.08
C LEU A 63 -13.57 43.73 47.54
N LYS A 64 -14.67 43.12 47.10
CA LYS A 64 -16.03 43.63 47.35
C LYS A 64 -16.72 42.99 48.56
N ASN A 65 -16.37 41.75 48.92
CA ASN A 65 -17.16 40.94 49.86
C ASN A 65 -16.36 40.32 51.03
N SER A 66 -15.04 40.55 51.17
CA SER A 66 -14.28 39.96 52.28
C SER A 66 -13.89 41.00 53.34
N GLU A 67 -14.51 40.93 54.52
CA GLU A 67 -14.12 41.75 55.68
C GLU A 67 -13.09 41.03 56.58
N THR A 68 -12.92 39.70 56.42
CA THR A 68 -11.91 38.92 57.14
C THR A 68 -11.10 37.96 56.27
N ALA A 69 -9.87 37.67 56.70
CA ALA A 69 -8.95 36.73 56.05
C ALA A 69 -9.53 35.31 55.89
N LYS A 70 -10.44 34.89 56.78
CA LYS A 70 -11.06 33.56 56.69
C LYS A 70 -12.09 33.44 55.55
N GLU A 71 -12.86 34.49 55.30
CA GLU A 71 -13.85 34.52 54.21
C GLU A 71 -13.18 34.61 52.85
N SER A 72 -12.14 35.44 52.72
CA SER A 72 -11.32 35.47 51.50
C SER A 72 -10.65 34.12 51.22
N ILE A 73 -10.15 33.42 52.24
CA ILE A 73 -9.62 32.06 52.09
C ILE A 73 -10.70 31.05 51.70
N ALA A 74 -11.91 31.13 52.27
CA ALA A 74 -13.02 30.23 51.94
C ALA A 74 -13.51 30.43 50.50
N ILE A 75 -13.69 31.68 50.08
CA ILE A 75 -14.07 32.07 48.71
C ILE A 75 -12.98 31.65 47.71
N THR A 76 -11.71 31.82 48.07
CA THR A 76 -10.59 31.36 47.24
C THR A 76 -10.57 29.83 47.14
N LYS A 77 -10.88 29.12 48.21
CA LYS A 77 -10.89 27.65 48.24
C LYS A 77 -12.03 27.06 47.40
N GLU A 78 -13.26 27.55 47.53
CA GLU A 78 -14.40 27.10 46.71
C GLU A 78 -14.20 27.40 45.21
N MET A 79 -13.56 28.53 44.86
CA MET A 79 -13.31 28.90 43.46
C MET A 79 -12.04 28.27 42.86
N SER A 80 -11.15 27.69 43.68
CA SER A 80 -9.89 27.09 43.21
C SER A 80 -9.92 25.56 43.19
N GLU A 81 -11.02 24.94 43.62
CA GLU A 81 -11.17 23.50 43.54
C GLU A 81 -11.39 23.08 42.09
N PRO A 82 -10.48 22.25 41.53
CA PRO A 82 -10.59 21.87 40.13
C PRO A 82 -11.85 21.04 39.91
N ASN A 83 -12.52 21.26 38.79
CA ASN A 83 -13.68 20.48 38.42
C ASN A 83 -13.26 19.03 38.09
N VAL A 84 -13.35 18.16 39.08
CA VAL A 84 -12.91 16.75 38.99
C VAL A 84 -13.65 16.00 37.87
N LEU A 85 -14.92 16.32 37.63
CA LEU A 85 -15.69 15.69 36.55
C LEU A 85 -15.14 16.10 35.18
N GLN A 86 -14.83 17.38 34.97
CA GLN A 86 -14.19 17.86 33.73
C GLN A 86 -12.80 17.24 33.53
N LEU A 87 -12.01 17.06 34.59
CA LEU A 87 -10.73 16.36 34.51
C LEU A 87 -10.89 14.90 34.05
N ILE A 88 -11.83 14.16 34.64
CA ILE A 88 -12.07 12.76 34.28
C ILE A 88 -12.55 12.66 32.84
N VAL A 89 -13.57 13.45 32.46
CA VAL A 89 -14.13 13.43 31.10
C VAL A 89 -13.08 13.88 30.07
N GLY A 90 -12.34 14.95 30.38
CA GLY A 90 -11.28 15.45 29.51
C GLY A 90 -10.14 14.44 29.30
N ALA A 91 -9.69 13.78 30.38
CA ALA A 91 -8.70 12.71 30.29
C ALA A 91 -9.21 11.50 29.49
N LEU A 92 -10.47 11.08 29.67
CA LEU A 92 -11.07 10.00 28.90
C LEU A 92 -11.13 10.33 27.41
N LEU A 93 -11.56 11.54 27.05
CA LEU A 93 -11.61 11.98 25.64
C LEU A 93 -10.21 12.08 25.03
N PHE A 94 -9.23 12.57 25.78
CA PHE A 94 -7.85 12.64 25.33
C PHE A 94 -7.26 11.25 25.07
N VAL A 95 -7.43 10.30 26.00
CA VAL A 95 -6.99 8.91 25.84
C VAL A 95 -7.70 8.24 24.66
N ALA A 96 -9.02 8.40 24.55
CA ALA A 96 -9.80 7.89 23.43
C ALA A 96 -9.32 8.49 22.09
N GLY A 97 -9.04 9.78 22.06
CA GLY A 97 -8.52 10.48 20.89
C GLY A 97 -7.13 9.96 20.46
N ILE A 98 -6.21 9.73 21.41
CA ILE A 98 -4.91 9.09 21.15
C ILE A 98 -5.10 7.66 20.62
N TYR A 99 -6.00 6.89 21.23
CA TYR A 99 -6.32 5.53 20.79
C TYR A 99 -6.84 5.53 19.34
N PHE A 100 -7.81 6.38 19.02
CA PHE A 100 -8.34 6.53 17.66
C PHE A 100 -7.28 7.00 16.67
N TRP A 101 -6.41 7.94 17.06
CA TRP A 101 -5.32 8.40 16.21
C TRP A 101 -4.35 7.26 15.87
N ARG A 102 -3.98 6.44 16.86
CA ARG A 102 -3.12 5.26 16.65
C ARG A 102 -3.83 4.22 15.77
N TYR A 103 -5.11 4.00 15.99
CA TYR A 103 -5.93 3.08 15.20
C TYR A 103 -6.02 3.52 13.72
N ILE A 104 -6.34 4.79 13.46
CA ILE A 104 -6.43 5.34 12.09
C ILE A 104 -5.07 5.31 11.39
N LYS A 105 -3.98 5.64 12.09
CA LYS A 105 -2.63 5.63 11.50
C LYS A 105 -2.18 4.22 11.09
N ASN A 106 -2.70 3.19 11.74
CA ASN A 106 -2.40 1.80 11.42
C ASN A 106 -3.27 1.24 10.27
N ARG A 107 -4.19 2.04 9.71
CA ARG A 107 -5.03 1.64 8.58
C ARG A 107 -4.19 1.32 7.35
N ILE A 108 -4.57 0.26 6.65
CA ILE A 108 -3.93 -0.20 5.41
C ILE A 108 -4.72 0.30 4.20
N PHE A 109 -4.06 0.92 3.23
CA PHE A 109 -4.66 1.25 1.94
C PHE A 109 -4.34 0.15 0.96
N ILE A 110 -5.35 -0.56 0.47
CA ILE A 110 -5.14 -1.72 -0.41
C ILE A 110 -5.51 -1.35 -1.84
N LEU A 111 -4.53 -1.44 -2.74
CA LEU A 111 -4.77 -1.36 -4.17
C LEU A 111 -5.28 -2.72 -4.67
N ASN A 112 -6.49 -2.73 -5.25
CA ASN A 112 -7.06 -3.92 -5.88
C ASN A 112 -7.23 -3.69 -7.39
N ILE A 113 -6.61 -4.53 -8.22
CA ILE A 113 -6.71 -4.47 -9.68
C ILE A 113 -7.52 -5.66 -10.20
N ASN A 114 -8.71 -5.38 -10.73
CA ASN A 114 -9.65 -6.37 -11.24
C ASN A 114 -9.76 -6.28 -12.77
N GLY A 115 -9.24 -7.30 -13.45
CA GLY A 115 -9.26 -7.40 -14.92
C GLY A 115 -10.04 -8.60 -15.45
N TYR A 116 -10.14 -9.68 -14.67
CA TYR A 116 -10.90 -10.88 -15.05
C TYR A 116 -12.24 -11.01 -14.32
N PHE A 117 -12.21 -10.86 -13.00
CA PHE A 117 -13.35 -11.09 -12.11
C PHE A 117 -13.37 -10.03 -11.00
N ASP A 118 -14.56 -9.73 -10.49
CA ASP A 118 -14.72 -8.85 -9.33
C ASP A 118 -14.45 -9.67 -8.07
N LYS A 119 -13.33 -9.40 -7.40
CA LYS A 119 -12.92 -10.05 -6.15
C LYS A 119 -12.37 -9.01 -5.19
N ARG A 120 -13.26 -8.49 -4.34
CA ARG A 120 -12.95 -7.44 -3.35
C ARG A 120 -12.54 -8.04 -2.02
N ILE A 121 -11.59 -7.40 -1.36
CA ILE A 121 -11.25 -7.75 0.02
C ILE A 121 -12.38 -7.36 0.98
N GLU A 122 -13.16 -6.30 0.69
CA GLU A 122 -14.35 -5.96 1.49
C GLU A 122 -15.32 -7.13 1.72
N GLY A 123 -15.46 -8.04 0.74
CA GLY A 123 -16.28 -9.25 0.89
C GLY A 123 -15.57 -10.44 1.56
N HIS A 124 -14.25 -10.36 1.72
CA HIS A 124 -13.37 -11.45 2.15
C HIS A 124 -12.44 -11.06 3.32
N ASN A 125 -12.72 -9.94 3.98
CA ASN A 125 -11.84 -9.39 5.02
C ASN A 125 -11.61 -10.34 6.20
N ARG A 126 -12.59 -11.20 6.49
CA ARG A 126 -12.50 -12.26 7.51
C ARG A 126 -11.43 -13.30 7.19
N ASP A 127 -11.17 -13.59 5.92
CA ASP A 127 -10.13 -14.55 5.50
C ASP A 127 -8.73 -14.04 5.92
N LEU A 128 -8.55 -12.72 5.91
CA LEU A 128 -7.32 -12.03 6.27
C LEU A 128 -7.27 -11.60 7.75
N GLY A 129 -8.32 -11.85 8.52
CA GLY A 129 -8.44 -11.34 9.89
C GLY A 129 -8.49 -9.81 9.98
N LEU A 130 -8.85 -9.12 8.89
CA LEU A 130 -8.90 -7.66 8.82
C LEU A 130 -10.28 -7.15 9.23
N GLY A 131 -10.33 -6.24 10.20
CA GLY A 131 -11.53 -5.49 10.54
C GLY A 131 -11.96 -4.53 9.42
N THR A 132 -13.26 -4.28 9.26
CA THR A 132 -13.81 -3.39 8.21
C THR A 132 -13.26 -1.96 8.24
N PHE A 133 -12.76 -1.50 9.39
CA PHE A 133 -12.18 -0.16 9.54
C PHE A 133 -10.65 -0.14 9.49
N GLU A 134 -10.00 -1.30 9.47
CA GLU A 134 -8.55 -1.48 9.48
C GLU A 134 -7.93 -1.32 8.10
N PHE A 135 -8.75 -1.34 7.04
CA PHE A 135 -8.29 -1.10 5.68
C PHE A 135 -9.23 -0.18 4.90
N LYS A 136 -8.70 0.34 3.79
CA LYS A 136 -9.44 1.08 2.77
C LYS A 136 -9.05 0.53 1.42
N GLU A 137 -10.00 -0.04 0.70
CA GLU A 137 -9.76 -0.61 -0.62
C GLU A 137 -9.87 0.47 -1.71
N ARG A 138 -8.99 0.40 -2.71
CA ARG A 138 -8.96 1.26 -3.89
C ARG A 138 -8.97 0.39 -5.13
N GLU A 139 -10.12 0.37 -5.78
CA GLU A 139 -10.38 -0.54 -6.89
C GLU A 139 -10.08 0.08 -8.25
N ILE A 140 -9.33 -0.67 -9.07
CA ILE A 140 -9.19 -0.47 -10.50
C ILE A 140 -9.88 -1.63 -11.22
N ASP A 141 -11.15 -1.44 -11.56
CA ASP A 141 -11.92 -2.38 -12.38
C ASP A 141 -11.85 -1.99 -13.87
N PHE A 142 -11.40 -2.92 -14.70
CA PHE A 142 -11.53 -2.83 -16.16
C PHE A 142 -12.08 -4.12 -16.79
N ILE A 143 -12.81 -4.93 -16.02
CA ILE A 143 -13.36 -6.23 -16.43
C ILE A 143 -14.23 -6.09 -17.69
N GLN A 144 -15.10 -5.09 -17.71
CA GLN A 144 -16.01 -4.87 -18.85
C GLN A 144 -15.24 -4.47 -20.11
N THR A 145 -14.18 -3.66 -19.97
CA THR A 145 -13.31 -3.29 -21.08
C THR A 145 -12.53 -4.50 -21.60
N TYR A 146 -12.01 -5.32 -20.69
CA TYR A 146 -11.32 -6.56 -21.03
C TYR A 146 -12.22 -7.53 -21.81
N LYS A 147 -13.47 -7.73 -21.36
CA LYS A 147 -14.47 -8.59 -22.02
C LYS A 147 -14.82 -8.15 -23.45
N LYS A 148 -14.71 -6.85 -23.77
CA LYS A 148 -14.92 -6.33 -25.12
C LYS A 148 -13.74 -6.62 -26.06
N GLY A 149 -12.62 -7.10 -25.54
CA GLY A 149 -11.42 -7.44 -26.28
C GLY A 149 -10.31 -6.40 -26.13
N ILE A 150 -9.08 -6.89 -26.16
CA ILE A 150 -7.87 -6.07 -26.07
C ILE A 150 -7.37 -5.72 -27.48
N ASN A 151 -7.20 -4.42 -27.71
CA ASN A 151 -6.69 -3.83 -28.94
C ASN A 151 -5.94 -2.53 -28.58
N PRO A 152 -5.31 -1.81 -29.53
CA PRO A 152 -4.55 -0.60 -29.22
C PRO A 152 -5.35 0.47 -28.47
N THR A 153 -6.63 0.67 -28.81
CA THR A 153 -7.50 1.66 -28.17
C THR A 153 -7.84 1.25 -26.74
N THR A 154 -8.34 0.03 -26.54
CA THR A 154 -8.71 -0.43 -25.19
C THR A 154 -7.50 -0.57 -24.26
N THR A 155 -6.33 -0.94 -24.81
CA THR A 155 -5.07 -0.95 -24.06
C THR A 155 -4.70 0.44 -23.58
N LYS A 156 -4.81 1.46 -24.46
CA LYS A 156 -4.55 2.85 -24.10
C LYS A 156 -5.51 3.36 -23.03
N ASP A 157 -6.79 3.02 -23.13
CA ASP A 157 -7.81 3.41 -22.14
C ASP A 157 -7.51 2.80 -20.76
N ILE A 158 -7.20 1.50 -20.72
CA ILE A 158 -6.82 0.81 -19.47
C ILE A 158 -5.51 1.39 -18.91
N ALA A 159 -4.50 1.64 -19.76
CA ALA A 159 -3.23 2.23 -19.35
C ALA A 159 -3.40 3.61 -18.71
N ASN A 160 -4.27 4.46 -19.28
CA ASN A 160 -4.60 5.77 -18.73
C ASN A 160 -5.33 5.64 -17.38
N MET A 161 -6.32 4.74 -17.29
CA MET A 161 -7.03 4.48 -16.04
C MET A 161 -6.10 3.99 -14.93
N LEU A 162 -5.19 3.06 -15.25
CA LEU A 162 -4.17 2.58 -14.32
C LEU A 162 -3.30 3.73 -13.83
N LYS A 163 -2.78 4.55 -14.74
CA LYS A 163 -1.94 5.71 -14.39
C LYS A 163 -2.66 6.65 -13.43
N GLU A 164 -3.88 7.05 -13.76
CA GLU A 164 -4.67 7.99 -12.96
C GLU A 164 -4.97 7.43 -11.56
N LYS A 165 -5.56 6.24 -11.49
CA LYS A 165 -5.99 5.63 -10.22
C LYS A 165 -4.81 5.25 -9.33
N ILE A 166 -3.69 4.82 -9.89
CA ILE A 166 -2.49 4.51 -9.11
C ILE A 166 -1.85 5.78 -8.57
N THR A 167 -1.84 6.88 -9.35
CA THR A 167 -1.34 8.17 -8.85
C THR A 167 -2.19 8.64 -7.67
N SER A 168 -3.52 8.60 -7.78
CA SER A 168 -4.43 8.90 -6.67
C SER A 168 -4.19 7.98 -5.46
N PHE A 169 -4.03 6.67 -5.67
CA PHE A 169 -3.70 5.73 -4.60
C PHE A 169 -2.41 6.12 -3.88
N LYS A 170 -1.34 6.48 -4.60
CA LYS A 170 -0.06 6.87 -4.02
C LYS A 170 -0.18 8.08 -3.10
N ASP A 171 -0.88 9.11 -3.57
CA ASP A 171 -1.07 10.36 -2.86
C ASP A 171 -1.91 10.15 -1.60
N GLU A 172 -3.00 9.39 -1.70
CA GLU A 172 -3.88 9.09 -0.57
C GLU A 172 -3.24 8.20 0.49
N SER A 173 -2.36 7.28 0.07
CA SER A 173 -1.72 6.30 0.95
C SER A 173 -0.33 6.70 1.45
N LYS A 174 0.15 7.92 1.14
CA LYS A 174 1.52 8.37 1.42
C LYS A 174 1.97 8.20 2.88
N GLU A 175 1.06 8.41 3.82
CA GLU A 175 1.34 8.33 5.27
C GLU A 175 0.86 7.02 5.91
N PHE A 176 0.40 6.06 5.10
CA PHE A 176 -0.24 4.83 5.53
C PHE A 176 0.51 3.60 5.03
N LYS A 177 0.21 2.45 5.62
CA LYS A 177 0.68 1.16 5.09
C LYS A 177 -0.05 0.87 3.79
N ARG A 178 0.65 0.27 2.84
CA ARG A 178 0.09 -0.09 1.52
C ARG A 178 -0.06 -1.59 1.38
N GLY A 179 -1.22 -2.01 0.92
CA GLY A 179 -1.52 -3.36 0.50
C GLY A 179 -1.67 -3.46 -1.01
N TYR A 180 -1.45 -4.64 -1.57
CA TYR A 180 -1.74 -4.94 -2.96
C TYR A 180 -2.46 -6.28 -3.10
N THR A 181 -3.43 -6.33 -4.01
CA THR A 181 -4.00 -7.54 -4.58
C THR A 181 -4.37 -7.29 -6.04
N GLY A 182 -4.49 -8.35 -6.84
CA GLY A 182 -4.99 -8.20 -8.20
C GLY A 182 -5.27 -9.52 -8.91
N ILE A 183 -6.38 -9.54 -9.64
CA ILE A 183 -6.80 -10.62 -10.52
C ILE A 183 -7.02 -10.03 -11.92
N ALA A 184 -5.91 -9.81 -12.61
CA ALA A 184 -5.88 -9.10 -13.88
C ALA A 184 -4.78 -9.68 -14.81
N PRO A 185 -4.86 -9.41 -16.13
CA PRO A 185 -3.81 -9.81 -17.06
C PRO A 185 -2.42 -9.30 -16.64
N ILE A 186 -1.43 -10.19 -16.67
CA ILE A 186 -0.05 -9.92 -16.24
C ILE A 186 0.55 -8.65 -16.86
N PRO A 187 0.39 -8.35 -18.17
CA PRO A 187 0.92 -7.11 -18.75
C PRO A 187 0.38 -5.83 -18.11
N PHE A 188 -0.91 -5.80 -17.75
CA PHE A 188 -1.52 -4.64 -17.09
C PHE A 188 -1.07 -4.52 -15.64
N VAL A 189 -0.86 -5.65 -14.94
CA VAL A 189 -0.30 -5.66 -13.58
C VAL A 189 1.15 -5.18 -13.58
N ALA A 190 1.97 -5.63 -14.53
CA ALA A 190 3.33 -5.16 -14.69
C ALA A 190 3.35 -3.65 -15.03
N LEU A 191 2.50 -3.19 -15.95
CA LEU A 191 2.36 -1.77 -16.26
C LEU A 191 1.96 -0.95 -15.03
N ALA A 192 1.02 -1.45 -14.22
CA ALA A 192 0.61 -0.83 -12.97
C ALA A 192 1.81 -0.65 -12.01
N GLY A 193 2.67 -1.67 -11.91
CA GLY A 193 3.91 -1.61 -11.15
C GLY A 193 4.80 -0.43 -11.56
N THR A 194 4.88 -0.12 -12.86
CA THR A 194 5.70 1.01 -13.35
C THR A 194 5.22 2.38 -12.87
N TYR A 195 3.95 2.51 -12.49
CA TYR A 195 3.40 3.73 -11.88
C TYR A 195 3.58 3.78 -10.35
N LEU A 196 3.87 2.62 -9.73
CA LEU A 196 4.22 2.45 -8.31
C LEU A 196 5.74 2.45 -8.05
N GLN A 197 6.57 2.87 -9.02
CA GLN A 197 8.02 2.98 -8.85
C GLN A 197 8.38 3.69 -7.53
N ARG A 198 9.34 3.09 -6.80
CA ARG A 198 9.87 3.55 -5.50
C ARG A 198 8.88 3.53 -4.33
N GLU A 199 7.63 3.14 -4.55
CA GLU A 199 6.67 3.00 -3.47
C GLU A 199 6.82 1.64 -2.79
N LYS A 200 6.85 1.65 -1.46
CA LYS A 200 6.81 0.42 -0.67
C LYS A 200 5.38 -0.13 -0.64
N ILE A 201 5.25 -1.44 -0.87
CA ILE A 201 4.05 -2.20 -0.53
C ILE A 201 4.39 -3.01 0.72
N ASP A 202 3.61 -2.84 1.77
CA ASP A 202 3.82 -3.48 3.07
C ASP A 202 3.19 -4.87 3.13
N HIS A 203 2.05 -5.04 2.45
CA HIS A 203 1.24 -6.24 2.50
C HIS A 203 0.87 -6.69 1.08
N TYR A 204 1.02 -7.98 0.79
CA TYR A 204 0.55 -8.57 -0.47
C TYR A 204 -0.51 -9.60 -0.14
N PHE A 205 -1.65 -9.50 -0.80
CA PHE A 205 -2.75 -10.42 -0.67
C PHE A 205 -2.97 -11.10 -2.02
N GLU A 206 -3.06 -12.42 -2.00
CA GLU A 206 -3.26 -13.25 -3.18
C GLU A 206 -4.51 -14.12 -2.97
N PHE A 207 -5.24 -14.37 -4.05
CA PHE A 207 -6.45 -15.19 -4.00
C PHE A 207 -6.14 -16.62 -4.44
N ASP A 208 -6.35 -17.56 -3.54
CA ASP A 208 -6.18 -18.98 -3.84
C ASP A 208 -7.40 -19.54 -4.56
N LYS A 209 -7.35 -19.53 -5.89
CA LYS A 209 -8.44 -20.00 -6.75
C LYS A 209 -8.60 -21.53 -6.82
N ILE A 210 -7.65 -22.30 -6.29
CA ILE A 210 -7.58 -23.76 -6.49
C ILE A 210 -7.97 -24.51 -5.23
N GLU A 211 -7.34 -24.21 -4.10
CA GLU A 211 -7.46 -25.05 -2.91
C GLU A 211 -8.50 -24.52 -1.93
N THR A 212 -8.50 -23.21 -1.67
CA THR A 212 -9.26 -22.65 -0.53
C THR A 212 -10.33 -21.64 -0.91
N GLU A 213 -10.28 -21.08 -2.12
CA GLU A 213 -11.13 -19.96 -2.57
C GLU A 213 -11.11 -18.75 -1.63
N LYS A 214 -9.95 -18.52 -0.98
CA LYS A 214 -9.75 -17.47 0.02
C LYS A 214 -8.53 -16.63 -0.29
N PHE A 215 -8.56 -15.41 0.23
CA PHE A 215 -7.36 -14.58 0.26
C PHE A 215 -6.39 -15.08 1.34
N TYR A 216 -5.10 -15.00 1.03
CA TYR A 216 -4.02 -15.14 2.00
C TYR A 216 -3.05 -13.98 1.85
N GLU A 217 -2.41 -13.62 2.96
CA GLU A 217 -1.34 -12.63 2.99
C GLU A 217 0.03 -13.33 2.89
N LEU A 218 0.93 -12.77 2.08
CA LEU A 218 2.33 -13.19 2.09
C LEU A 218 2.97 -12.83 3.43
N LYS A 219 3.70 -13.78 4.02
CA LYS A 219 4.36 -13.59 5.32
C LYS A 219 5.88 -13.50 5.16
N GLU A 220 6.60 -13.11 6.20
CA GLU A 220 8.04 -13.40 6.24
C GLU A 220 8.25 -14.88 6.53
N GLY A 221 9.20 -15.53 5.86
CA GLY A 221 9.45 -16.95 6.05
C GLY A 221 10.67 -17.46 5.31
N ASN A 222 10.91 -18.77 5.37
CA ASN A 222 12.05 -19.44 4.74
C ASN A 222 11.61 -20.79 4.16
N GLY A 223 12.53 -21.51 3.52
CA GLY A 223 12.25 -22.85 2.98
C GLY A 223 11.46 -22.86 1.66
N TYR A 224 11.48 -21.77 0.90
CA TYR A 224 10.96 -21.73 -0.46
C TYR A 224 12.04 -22.11 -1.48
N SER A 225 11.61 -22.67 -2.62
CA SER A 225 12.48 -22.94 -3.77
C SER A 225 13.03 -21.64 -4.35
N ALA A 226 14.28 -21.62 -4.78
CA ALA A 226 14.84 -20.49 -5.50
C ALA A 226 14.23 -20.37 -6.91
N LEU A 227 14.19 -19.15 -7.44
CA LEU A 227 14.02 -18.93 -8.87
C LEU A 227 15.40 -18.95 -9.50
N GLU A 228 15.65 -19.90 -10.40
CA GLU A 228 16.99 -20.13 -10.96
C GLU A 228 17.03 -19.88 -12.46
N VAL A 229 18.17 -19.39 -12.94
CA VAL A 229 18.48 -19.33 -14.37
C VAL A 229 18.77 -20.75 -14.86
N LYS A 230 17.89 -21.28 -15.72
CA LYS A 230 18.00 -22.62 -16.30
C LYS A 230 18.72 -22.61 -17.66
N THR A 231 18.95 -21.43 -18.23
CA THR A 231 19.72 -21.25 -19.47
C THR A 231 21.16 -20.83 -19.15
N ASP A 232 22.14 -21.39 -19.86
CA ASP A 232 23.53 -20.88 -19.80
C ASP A 232 23.64 -19.57 -20.59
N LEU A 233 23.83 -18.46 -19.87
CA LEU A 233 23.89 -17.12 -20.47
C LEU A 233 25.11 -16.93 -21.37
N ASN A 234 26.17 -17.74 -21.21
CA ASN A 234 27.37 -17.66 -22.05
C ASN A 234 27.14 -18.15 -23.49
N HIS A 235 26.05 -18.87 -23.73
CA HIS A 235 25.68 -19.38 -25.05
C HIS A 235 24.71 -18.47 -25.80
N LEU A 236 24.33 -17.32 -25.24
CA LEU A 236 23.54 -16.33 -25.94
C LEU A 236 24.34 -15.74 -27.09
N ASN A 237 23.65 -15.40 -28.18
CA ASN A 237 24.25 -14.68 -29.28
C ASN A 237 24.73 -13.31 -28.78
N PRO A 238 26.05 -13.02 -28.80
CA PRO A 238 26.58 -11.77 -28.27
C PRO A 238 26.13 -10.54 -29.05
N ASN A 239 25.58 -10.73 -30.25
CA ASN A 239 25.01 -9.68 -31.09
C ASN A 239 23.47 -9.62 -31.03
N ALA A 240 22.83 -10.38 -30.12
CA ALA A 240 21.38 -10.36 -29.98
C ALA A 240 20.90 -8.97 -29.52
N ILE A 241 20.10 -8.34 -30.38
CA ILE A 241 19.47 -7.05 -30.08
C ILE A 241 18.26 -7.26 -29.15
N GLU A 242 17.59 -8.41 -29.30
CA GLU A 242 16.36 -8.79 -28.62
C GLU A 242 16.52 -10.16 -27.97
N VAL A 243 15.88 -10.37 -26.82
CA VAL A 243 15.90 -11.64 -26.08
C VAL A 243 14.50 -11.93 -25.53
N VAL A 244 14.13 -13.20 -25.41
CA VAL A 244 12.96 -13.62 -24.63
C VAL A 244 13.40 -13.99 -23.22
N LEU A 245 12.80 -13.36 -22.22
CA LEU A 245 12.93 -13.77 -20.82
C LEU A 245 11.65 -14.50 -20.39
N SER A 246 11.77 -15.80 -20.16
CA SER A 246 10.68 -16.68 -19.74
C SER A 246 10.75 -16.98 -18.25
N ILE A 247 9.67 -16.71 -17.52
CA ILE A 247 9.58 -16.90 -16.06
C ILE A 247 8.49 -17.92 -15.72
N SER A 248 8.89 -19.06 -15.16
CA SER A 248 8.00 -20.16 -14.79
C SER A 248 7.93 -20.32 -13.27
N VAL A 249 6.89 -19.76 -12.64
CA VAL A 249 6.63 -19.86 -11.19
C VAL A 249 5.37 -20.68 -10.93
N THR A 250 4.27 -20.40 -11.61
CA THR A 250 2.98 -21.10 -11.39
C THR A 250 2.76 -22.28 -12.32
N LYS A 251 3.22 -22.17 -13.56
CA LYS A 251 3.27 -23.25 -14.55
C LYS A 251 4.53 -23.11 -15.38
N GLU A 252 5.06 -24.25 -15.82
CA GLU A 252 6.15 -24.31 -16.79
C GLU A 252 5.72 -23.68 -18.13
N ILE A 253 6.56 -22.79 -18.65
CA ILE A 253 6.44 -22.25 -20.01
C ILE A 253 7.32 -23.09 -20.94
N LYS A 254 6.69 -23.81 -21.87
CA LYS A 254 7.34 -24.71 -22.82
C LYS A 254 7.74 -23.98 -24.09
N ASP A 255 8.79 -24.46 -24.76
CA ASP A 255 9.28 -23.86 -26.02
C ASP A 255 8.22 -23.87 -27.13
N ALA A 256 7.37 -24.89 -27.17
CA ALA A 256 6.24 -24.95 -28.09
C ALA A 256 5.22 -23.80 -27.91
N GLN A 257 5.25 -23.08 -26.78
CA GLN A 257 4.40 -21.91 -26.50
C GLN A 257 5.10 -20.59 -26.91
N LEU A 258 6.39 -20.65 -27.27
CA LEU A 258 7.22 -19.50 -27.61
C LEU A 258 7.46 -19.37 -29.11
N THR A 259 6.72 -20.09 -29.95
CA THR A 259 6.91 -20.15 -31.41
C THR A 259 6.80 -18.79 -32.10
N GLN A 260 6.04 -17.84 -31.57
CA GLN A 260 6.00 -16.47 -32.09
C GLN A 260 7.32 -15.69 -31.93
N PHE A 261 8.29 -16.22 -31.17
CA PHE A 261 9.62 -15.63 -30.97
C PHE A 261 10.73 -16.46 -31.64
N GLU A 262 10.41 -17.21 -32.69
CA GLU A 262 11.39 -18.02 -33.42
C GLU A 262 12.58 -17.17 -33.91
N GLY A 263 13.79 -17.66 -33.69
CA GLY A 263 15.03 -16.96 -34.03
C GLY A 263 15.52 -15.95 -32.98
N VAL A 264 14.79 -15.78 -31.87
CA VAL A 264 15.21 -14.98 -30.72
C VAL A 264 15.70 -15.90 -29.61
N ASP A 265 16.83 -15.58 -29.00
CA ASP A 265 17.36 -16.36 -27.88
C ASP A 265 16.40 -16.32 -26.68
N VAL A 266 16.29 -17.45 -25.98
CA VAL A 266 15.37 -17.61 -24.84
C VAL A 266 16.14 -17.91 -23.56
N VAL A 267 16.07 -16.96 -22.62
CA VAL A 267 16.56 -17.14 -21.25
C VAL A 267 15.40 -17.61 -20.37
N LYS A 268 15.59 -18.73 -19.69
CA LYS A 268 14.57 -19.35 -18.83
C LYS A 268 14.93 -19.18 -17.36
N LEU A 269 14.02 -18.58 -16.60
CA LEU A 269 13.97 -18.57 -15.15
C LEU A 269 12.86 -19.51 -14.68
N ALA A 270 13.17 -20.46 -13.81
CA ALA A 270 12.16 -21.37 -13.29
C ALA A 270 12.44 -21.77 -11.84
N VAL A 271 11.37 -21.99 -11.09
CA VAL A 271 11.43 -22.77 -9.84
C VAL A 271 11.43 -24.25 -10.18
N ASP A 272 11.99 -25.09 -9.31
CA ASP A 272 12.13 -26.53 -9.59
C ASP A 272 10.79 -27.25 -9.78
N THR A 273 9.74 -26.78 -9.11
CA THR A 273 8.39 -27.34 -9.26
C THR A 273 7.38 -26.21 -9.34
N PRO A 274 7.05 -25.72 -10.55
CA PRO A 274 6.05 -24.68 -10.73
C PRO A 274 4.68 -25.12 -10.23
N ASP A 275 4.01 -24.26 -9.47
CA ASP A 275 2.68 -24.58 -8.95
C ASP A 275 1.85 -23.33 -8.65
N ASP A 276 0.52 -23.45 -8.70
CA ASP A 276 -0.36 -22.35 -8.32
C ASP A 276 -0.09 -21.95 -6.85
N ASN A 277 -0.16 -20.65 -6.56
CA ASN A 277 0.11 -20.11 -5.23
C ASN A 277 1.53 -20.40 -4.66
N LYS A 278 2.53 -20.60 -5.52
CA LYS A 278 3.92 -20.89 -5.10
C LYS A 278 4.55 -19.83 -4.20
N ILE A 279 4.21 -18.56 -4.41
CA ILE A 279 4.73 -17.42 -3.64
C ILE A 279 3.88 -17.27 -2.39
N ARG A 280 4.46 -17.62 -1.24
CA ARG A 280 3.83 -17.51 0.08
C ARG A 280 4.55 -16.52 1.00
N TYR A 281 5.75 -16.10 0.61
CA TYR A 281 6.58 -15.24 1.45
C TYR A 281 7.02 -13.93 0.79
N THR A 282 7.11 -12.86 1.58
CA THR A 282 7.52 -11.53 1.10
C THR A 282 8.99 -11.48 0.72
N ASN A 283 9.88 -12.15 1.47
CA ASN A 283 11.28 -12.27 1.10
C ASN A 283 11.47 -13.16 -0.14
N GLN A 284 10.69 -14.24 -0.31
CA GLN A 284 10.66 -15.02 -1.55
C GLN A 284 10.34 -14.16 -2.77
N LEU A 285 9.30 -13.33 -2.67
CA LEU A 285 8.93 -12.39 -3.73
C LEU A 285 10.09 -11.43 -4.06
N LYS A 286 10.74 -10.87 -3.05
CA LYS A 286 11.89 -9.95 -3.23
C LYS A 286 13.07 -10.64 -3.90
N ASP A 287 13.38 -11.87 -3.50
CA ASP A 287 14.49 -12.65 -4.05
C ASP A 287 14.21 -13.03 -5.52
N TYR A 288 12.98 -13.42 -5.84
CA TYR A 288 12.58 -13.70 -7.23
C TYR A 288 12.72 -12.45 -8.11
N VAL A 289 12.23 -11.30 -7.63
CA VAL A 289 12.36 -10.02 -8.35
C VAL A 289 13.83 -9.68 -8.55
N LYS A 290 14.67 -9.87 -7.52
CA LYS A 290 16.11 -9.64 -7.63
C LYS A 290 16.73 -10.51 -8.72
N THR A 291 16.50 -11.82 -8.71
CA THR A 291 17.01 -12.71 -9.76
C THR A 291 16.58 -12.26 -11.15
N ILE A 292 15.31 -11.89 -11.33
CA ILE A 292 14.78 -11.43 -12.61
C ILE A 292 15.48 -10.15 -13.09
N MET A 293 15.63 -9.16 -12.20
CA MET A 293 16.26 -7.90 -12.55
C MET A 293 17.74 -8.06 -12.84
N ASP A 294 18.46 -8.83 -12.02
CA ASP A 294 19.87 -9.15 -12.25
C ASP A 294 20.05 -9.87 -13.60
N THR A 295 19.13 -10.79 -13.95
CA THR A 295 19.14 -11.48 -15.24
C THR A 295 18.90 -10.52 -16.41
N ILE A 296 17.95 -9.58 -16.28
CA ILE A 296 17.71 -8.57 -17.33
C ILE A 296 18.96 -7.71 -17.57
N GLU A 297 19.66 -7.33 -16.49
CA GLU A 297 20.90 -6.56 -16.59
C GLU A 297 22.04 -7.37 -17.22
N GLU A 298 22.21 -8.64 -16.82
CA GLU A 298 23.28 -9.52 -17.29
C GLU A 298 23.14 -9.89 -18.77
N ILE A 299 21.91 -10.04 -19.28
CA ILE A 299 21.69 -10.33 -20.70
C ILE A 299 22.21 -9.20 -21.61
N GLY A 300 22.15 -7.94 -21.16
CA GLY A 300 22.68 -6.80 -21.93
C GLY A 300 21.96 -6.49 -23.25
N ALA A 301 20.82 -7.13 -23.54
CA ALA A 301 20.04 -6.89 -24.76
C ALA A 301 19.39 -5.49 -24.75
N THR A 302 19.07 -4.97 -25.94
CA THR A 302 18.37 -3.68 -26.05
C THR A 302 16.86 -3.81 -25.84
N LYS A 303 16.31 -4.99 -26.08
CA LYS A 303 14.89 -5.31 -25.90
C LYS A 303 14.70 -6.69 -25.26
N VAL A 304 13.80 -6.75 -24.28
CA VAL A 304 13.43 -7.97 -23.57
C VAL A 304 11.93 -8.25 -23.78
N HIS A 305 11.63 -9.39 -24.39
CA HIS A 305 10.29 -9.95 -24.46
C HIS A 305 10.02 -10.77 -23.20
N LEU A 306 9.31 -10.17 -22.25
CA LEU A 306 9.00 -10.77 -20.97
C LEU A 306 7.73 -11.62 -21.07
N VAL A 307 7.87 -12.93 -20.89
CA VAL A 307 6.76 -13.89 -20.77
C VAL A 307 6.78 -14.49 -19.37
N CYS A 308 5.66 -14.43 -18.67
CA CYS A 308 5.64 -14.76 -17.25
C CYS A 308 4.40 -15.56 -16.86
N SER A 309 4.64 -16.67 -16.16
CA SER A 309 3.64 -17.52 -15.52
C SER A 309 3.83 -17.42 -14.01
N SER A 310 3.10 -16.51 -13.37
CA SER A 310 3.25 -16.19 -11.95
C SER A 310 1.96 -15.72 -11.28
N GLN A 311 2.00 -15.56 -9.96
CA GLN A 311 1.05 -14.71 -9.22
C GLN A 311 1.24 -13.23 -9.57
N SER A 312 0.21 -12.42 -9.31
CA SER A 312 0.17 -11.02 -9.75
C SER A 312 1.16 -10.14 -8.98
N CYS A 313 1.43 -10.44 -7.71
CA CYS A 313 2.43 -9.71 -6.92
C CYS A 313 3.83 -9.69 -7.57
N LEU A 314 4.24 -10.78 -8.22
CA LEU A 314 5.53 -10.85 -8.91
C LEU A 314 5.57 -9.90 -10.11
N ALA A 315 4.53 -9.90 -10.94
CA ALA A 315 4.42 -9.00 -12.08
C ALA A 315 4.43 -7.53 -11.65
N LEU A 316 3.72 -7.20 -10.56
CA LEU A 316 3.69 -5.85 -10.01
C LEU A 316 5.09 -5.40 -9.58
N GLU A 317 5.80 -6.22 -8.82
CA GLU A 317 7.15 -5.87 -8.33
C GLU A 317 8.19 -5.80 -9.45
N ILE A 318 8.10 -6.67 -10.47
CA ILE A 318 8.92 -6.51 -11.69
C ILE A 318 8.66 -5.13 -12.26
N GLY A 319 7.40 -4.77 -12.52
CA GLY A 319 7.01 -3.47 -13.06
C GLY A 319 7.55 -2.28 -12.26
N LYS A 320 7.58 -2.37 -10.92
CA LYS A 320 8.15 -1.32 -10.06
C LYS A 320 9.65 -1.13 -10.19
N ARG A 321 10.37 -2.13 -10.69
CA ARG A 321 11.83 -2.10 -10.92
C ARG A 321 12.22 -1.77 -12.36
N ILE A 322 11.28 -1.85 -13.30
CA ILE A 322 11.48 -1.44 -14.68
C ILE A 322 11.68 0.08 -14.77
N GLU A 323 12.88 0.54 -15.10
CA GLU A 323 13.22 1.96 -15.30
C GLU A 323 13.16 2.41 -16.78
N ASN A 324 13.01 3.72 -17.02
CA ASN A 324 12.85 4.26 -18.39
C ASN A 324 14.16 4.43 -19.18
N TYR A 325 15.30 4.64 -18.52
CA TYR A 325 16.51 5.16 -19.20
C TYR A 325 17.73 4.25 -19.12
N ARG A 326 17.83 3.40 -18.11
CA ARG A 326 19.05 2.62 -17.79
C ARG A 326 18.90 1.12 -18.07
N MET A 327 17.83 0.73 -18.74
CA MET A 327 17.45 -0.66 -18.95
C MET A 327 16.94 -0.84 -20.38
N ALA A 328 17.06 -2.06 -20.88
CA ALA A 328 16.41 -2.53 -22.10
C ALA A 328 14.93 -2.10 -22.18
N GLN A 329 14.40 -1.93 -23.39
CA GLN A 329 12.96 -1.84 -23.57
C GLN A 329 12.34 -3.19 -23.18
N VAL A 330 11.40 -3.19 -22.23
CA VAL A 330 10.76 -4.41 -21.75
C VAL A 330 9.32 -4.44 -22.22
N ILE A 331 8.94 -5.52 -22.90
CA ILE A 331 7.58 -5.76 -23.37
C ILE A 331 7.04 -6.97 -22.63
N CYS A 332 5.97 -6.78 -21.84
CA CYS A 332 5.35 -7.86 -21.10
C CYS A 332 4.16 -8.43 -21.88
N TYR A 333 4.18 -9.73 -22.15
CA TYR A 333 3.20 -10.39 -23.00
C TYR A 333 2.12 -11.13 -22.22
N PHE A 334 0.92 -11.13 -22.79
CA PHE A 334 -0.25 -11.84 -22.30
C PHE A 334 -0.21 -13.29 -22.76
N PHE A 335 -0.48 -14.24 -21.87
CA PHE A 335 -0.66 -15.64 -22.24
C PHE A 335 -2.12 -15.95 -22.57
N ASP A 336 -2.38 -16.56 -23.72
CA ASP A 336 -3.68 -17.07 -24.12
C ASP A 336 -3.59 -18.53 -24.61
N MET A 337 -4.18 -19.45 -23.84
CA MET A 337 -4.18 -20.88 -24.16
C MET A 337 -5.02 -21.20 -25.41
N HIS A 338 -6.01 -20.38 -25.76
CA HIS A 338 -6.98 -20.65 -26.81
C HIS A 338 -6.53 -20.19 -28.20
N THR A 339 -5.42 -19.46 -28.29
CA THR A 339 -4.90 -18.96 -29.57
C THR A 339 -3.73 -19.82 -30.07
N PRO A 340 -3.43 -19.83 -31.38
CA PRO A 340 -2.25 -20.52 -31.90
C PRO A 340 -0.94 -19.90 -31.39
N LYS A 341 -0.83 -18.57 -31.45
CA LYS A 341 0.27 -17.81 -30.84
C LYS A 341 -0.03 -17.61 -29.36
N LYS A 342 0.62 -18.39 -28.48
CA LYS A 342 0.29 -18.41 -27.05
C LYS A 342 0.55 -17.09 -26.33
N TYR A 343 1.36 -16.22 -26.92
CA TYR A 343 1.56 -14.85 -26.45
C TYR A 343 1.15 -13.84 -27.52
N PRO A 344 -0.16 -13.62 -27.77
CA PRO A 344 -0.63 -12.91 -28.97
C PRO A 344 -0.40 -11.39 -28.93
N TRP A 345 -0.24 -10.80 -27.74
CA TRP A 345 -0.02 -9.37 -27.55
C TRP A 345 0.74 -9.07 -26.27
N GLY A 346 1.31 -7.87 -26.17
CA GLY A 346 2.02 -7.38 -25.00
C GLY A 346 1.93 -5.86 -24.83
N ILE A 347 2.52 -5.37 -23.75
CA ILE A 347 2.56 -3.95 -23.40
C ILE A 347 4.00 -3.55 -23.12
N VAL A 348 4.44 -2.45 -23.73
CA VAL A 348 5.74 -1.84 -23.43
C VAL A 348 5.71 -1.23 -22.03
N LEU A 349 6.64 -1.60 -21.16
CA LEU A 349 6.67 -1.19 -19.76
C LEU A 349 7.46 0.11 -19.51
N ASN A 350 8.33 0.51 -20.44
CA ASN A 350 9.26 1.62 -20.24
C ASN A 350 9.60 2.41 -21.50
N GLY A 351 10.32 3.51 -21.31
CA GLY A 351 10.67 4.44 -22.37
C GLY A 351 9.48 5.27 -22.86
N ASP A 352 9.65 5.91 -24.02
CA ASP A 352 8.66 6.80 -24.62
C ASP A 352 7.39 6.07 -25.08
N GLU A 353 7.52 4.77 -25.33
CA GLU A 353 6.43 3.90 -25.77
C GLU A 353 5.70 3.23 -24.60
N LYS A 354 5.95 3.60 -23.34
CA LYS A 354 5.29 3.02 -22.16
C LYS A 354 3.76 2.98 -22.32
N GLY A 355 3.17 1.81 -22.08
CA GLY A 355 1.74 1.56 -22.21
C GLY A 355 1.29 1.25 -23.64
N LYS A 356 2.19 1.25 -24.63
CA LYS A 356 1.87 0.91 -26.02
C LYS A 356 1.57 -0.58 -26.16
N TYR A 357 0.50 -0.88 -26.88
CA TYR A 357 0.13 -2.23 -27.31
C TYR A 357 1.09 -2.74 -28.40
N ILE A 358 1.55 -3.97 -28.25
CA ILE A 358 2.39 -4.69 -29.22
C ILE A 358 1.68 -5.98 -29.61
N GLN A 359 1.57 -6.24 -30.91
CA GLN A 359 1.14 -7.53 -31.43
C GLN A 359 2.36 -8.43 -31.64
N ALA A 360 2.29 -9.69 -31.22
CA ALA A 360 3.34 -10.68 -31.42
C ALA A 360 3.19 -11.45 -32.75
#